data_AF-A0A1F6VDQ4-F1
#
_entry.id   AF-A0A1F6VDQ4-F1
#
_cell.length_a   1.000
_cell.length_b   1.000
_cell.length_c   1.000
_cell.angle_alpha   90.00
_cell.angle_beta   90.00
_cell.angle_gamma   90.00
#
_symmetry.space_group_name_H-M   'P 1'
#
loop_
_entity.id
_entity.type
_entity.pdbx_description
1 polymer ?
#
loop_
_entity_poly.entity_id
_entity_poly.type
_entity_poly.pdbx_seq_one_letter_code
_entity_poly.pdbx_strand_id
1 'polypeptide(L)' 'MLIITRKPGQVVRIELAPDIDPATPIGEILAEGPIEVIVAQVRGSYVRLGVSAPLTLAIRRAET' A
#
# COMPACT_ATOMS: atom_id res chain seq x y z
N MET A 1 -5.40 7.83 1.47
CA MET A 1 -4.36 7.82 0.41
C MET A 1 -3.01 8.25 0.99
N LEU A 2 -2.01 7.38 0.89
CA LEU A 2 -0.63 7.62 1.31
C LEU A 2 0.24 7.92 0.07
N ILE A 3 1.11 8.93 0.14
CA ILE A 3 2.07 9.24 -0.92
C ILE A 3 3.49 8.97 -0.43
N ILE A 4 4.25 8.16 -1.17
CA ILE A 4 5.62 7.78 -0.85
C ILE A 4 6.53 7.85 -2.08
N THR A 5 7.77 8.28 -1.88
CA THR A 5 8.79 8.28 -2.94
C THR A 5 9.63 7.00 -2.84
N ARG A 6 9.76 6.25 -3.94
CA ARG A 6 10.54 5.02 -4.08
C ARG A 6 11.61 5.14 -5.17
N LYS A 7 12.66 4.34 -5.07
CA LYS A 7 13.70 4.10 -6.09
C LYS A 7 13.65 2.64 -6.56
N PRO A 8 14.29 2.30 -7.71
CA PRO A 8 14.55 0.91 -8.06
C PRO A 8 15.13 0.12 -6.87
N GLY A 9 14.55 -1.04 -6.59
CA GLY A 9 14.92 -1.90 -5.46
C GLY A 9 14.23 -1.60 -4.12
N GLN A 10 13.53 -0.47 -3.97
CA GLN A 10 12.78 -0.16 -2.74
C GLN A 10 11.38 -0.78 -2.75
N VAL A 11 10.95 -1.31 -1.60
CA VAL A 11 9.71 -2.08 -1.47
C VAL A 11 8.64 -1.29 -0.69
N VAL A 12 7.38 -1.53 -1.08
CA VAL A 12 6.18 -1.14 -0.34
C VAL A 12 5.51 -2.44 0.10
N ARG A 13 5.25 -2.59 1.40
CA ARG A 13 4.53 -3.74 1.95
C ARG A 13 3.10 -3.34 2.27
N ILE A 14 2.18 -4.23 1.94
CA ILE A 14 0.76 -4.11 2.30
C ILE A 14 0.44 -5.37 3.10
N GLU A 15 0.01 -5.17 4.34
CA GLU A 15 -0.26 -6.22 5.32
C GLU A 15 -1.63 -5.97 5.94
N LEU A 16 -2.22 -6.98 6.60
CA LEU A 16 -3.38 -6.73 7.45
C LEU A 16 -3.01 -5.75 8.56
N ALA A 17 -3.92 -4.83 8.88
CA ALA A 17 -3.77 -4.00 10.05
C ALA A 17 -3.74 -4.90 11.32
N PRO A 18 -2.97 -4.52 12.36
CA PRO A 18 -2.68 -5.40 13.50
C PRO A 18 -3.91 -5.76 14.34
N ASP A 19 -5.00 -5.03 14.17
CA ASP A 19 -6.30 -5.17 14.83
C ASP A 19 -7.29 -6.04 14.04
N ILE A 20 -6.93 -6.51 12.84
CA ILE A 20 -7.79 -7.34 12.00
C ILE A 20 -7.49 -8.83 12.23
N ASP A 21 -8.56 -9.61 12.41
CA ASP A 21 -8.48 -11.07 12.48
C ASP A 21 -7.92 -11.63 11.16
N PRO A 22 -6.80 -12.39 11.18
CA PRO A 22 -6.26 -13.03 9.99
C PRO A 22 -7.24 -14.00 9.29
N ALA A 23 -8.27 -14.47 10.00
CA ALA A 23 -9.32 -15.32 9.43
C ALA A 23 -10.40 -14.53 8.69
N THR A 24 -10.41 -13.19 8.76
CA THR A 24 -11.36 -12.36 8.00
C THR A 24 -11.21 -12.62 6.50
N PRO A 25 -12.29 -13.00 5.79
CA PRO A 25 -12.23 -13.23 4.36
C PRO A 25 -11.76 -12.01 3.59
N ILE A 26 -10.88 -12.20 2.61
CA ILE A 26 -10.38 -11.11 1.76
C ILE A 26 -11.50 -10.35 1.02
N GLY A 27 -12.62 -11.03 0.74
CA GLY A 27 -13.80 -10.40 0.15
C GLY A 27 -14.44 -9.34 1.05
N GLU A 28 -14.39 -9.52 2.38
CA GLU A 28 -14.89 -8.53 3.34
C GLU A 28 -13.91 -7.35 3.45
N ILE A 29 -12.61 -7.64 3.46
CA ILE A 29 -11.55 -6.61 3.48
C ILE A 29 -11.67 -5.68 2.25
N LEU A 30 -11.84 -6.26 1.06
CA LEU A 30 -11.92 -5.52 -0.20
C LEU A 30 -13.32 -4.94 -0.48
N ALA A 31 -14.33 -5.30 0.32
CA ALA A 31 -15.66 -4.69 0.21
C ALA A 31 -15.64 -3.20 0.60
N GLU A 32 -14.71 -2.78 1.46
CA GLU A 32 -14.46 -1.37 1.78
C GLU A 32 -13.86 -0.59 0.61
N GLY A 33 -13.23 -1.28 -0.34
CA GLY A 33 -12.64 -0.70 -1.53
C GLY A 33 -11.43 -1.48 -2.06
N PRO A 34 -11.00 -1.20 -3.30
CA PRO A 34 -9.82 -1.81 -3.87
C PRO A 34 -8.53 -1.26 -3.27
N ILE A 35 -7.43 -1.97 -3.51
CA ILE A 35 -6.08 -1.43 -3.37
C ILE A 35 -5.73 -0.73 -4.67
N GLU A 36 -5.56 0.59 -4.62
CA GLU A 36 -5.17 1.40 -5.77
C GLU A 36 -3.72 1.87 -5.64
N VAL A 37 -2.95 1.71 -6.71
CA VAL A 37 -1.57 2.20 -6.81
C VAL A 37 -1.47 3.16 -7.99
N ILE A 38 -1.09 4.40 -7.71
CA ILE A 38 -0.95 5.46 -8.70
C ILE A 38 0.51 5.84 -8.81
N VAL A 39 1.07 5.83 -10.02
CA VAL A 39 2.36 6.47 -10.31
C VAL A 39 2.12 7.97 -10.46
N ALA A 40 2.19 8.70 -9.35
CA ALA A 40 1.90 10.13 -9.30
C ALA A 40 2.97 10.98 -10.02
N GLN A 41 4.23 10.54 -10.00
CA GLN A 41 5.33 11.22 -10.71
C GLN A 41 6.50 10.27 -10.95
N VAL A 42 7.20 10.45 -12.07
CA VAL A 42 8.51 9.86 -12.34
C VAL A 42 9.54 10.97 -12.57
N ARG A 43 10.64 10.95 -11.82
CA ARG A 43 11.77 11.90 -11.98
C ARG A 43 13.10 11.17 -11.82
N GLY A 44 13.74 10.85 -12.93
CA GLY A 44 14.98 10.05 -12.93
C GLY A 44 14.74 8.70 -12.25
N SER A 45 15.56 8.36 -11.25
CA SER A 45 15.39 7.12 -10.47
C SER A 45 14.39 7.23 -9.32
N TYR A 46 13.69 8.36 -9.17
CA TYR A 46 12.68 8.55 -8.12
C TYR A 46 11.27 8.44 -8.71
N VAL A 47 10.45 7.61 -8.10
CA VAL A 47 9.04 7.42 -8.44
C VAL A 47 8.19 7.80 -7.22
N ARG A 48 7.26 8.72 -7.40
CA ARG A 48 6.28 9.09 -6.38
C ARG A 48 5.05 8.21 -6.58
N LEU A 49 4.80 7.33 -5.63
CA LEU A 49 3.67 6.40 -5.62
C LEU A 49 2.59 6.92 -4.68
N GLY A 50 1.37 6.99 -5.15
CA GLY A 50 0.17 7.06 -4.32
C GLY A 50 -0.35 5.65 -4.07
N VAL A 51 -0.67 5.32 -2.83
CA VAL A 51 -1.29 4.04 -2.45
C VAL A 51 -2.57 4.35 -1.68
N SER A 52 -3.68 3.83 -2.15
CA SER A 52 -4.97 3.84 -1.47
C SER A 52 -5.37 2.40 -1.19
N ALA A 53 -5.88 2.14 0.01
CA ALA A 53 -6.34 0.83 0.42
C ALA A 53 -7.38 1.00 1.53
N PRO A 54 -8.26 0.00 1.75
CA PRO A 54 -9.05 -0.14 2.97
C PRO A 54 -8.24 0.10 4.25
N LEU A 55 -8.89 0.60 5.30
CA LEU A 55 -8.22 0.87 6.58
C LEU A 55 -7.80 -0.42 7.30
N THR A 56 -8.45 -1.53 6.94
CA THR A 56 -8.09 -2.90 7.34
C THR A 56 -6.73 -3.36 6.79
N LEU A 57 -6.10 -2.57 5.92
CA LEU A 57 -4.77 -2.83 5.37
C LEU A 57 -3.76 -1.76 5.83
N ALA A 58 -2.64 -2.22 6.37
CA ALA A 58 -1.50 -1.39 6.74
C ALA A 58 -0.49 -1.30 5.58
N ILE A 59 -0.18 -0.05 5.16
CA ILE A 59 0.84 0.22 4.14
C ILE A 59 2.16 0.58 4.85
N ARG A 60 3.18 -0.27 4.72
CA ARG A 60 4.49 -0.10 5.38
C ARG A 60 5.58 0.17 4.35
N ARG A 61 6.51 1.06 4.73
CA ARG A 61 7.77 1.25 3.99
C ARG A 61 8.73 0.16 4.45
N ALA A 62 9.26 -0.60 3.49
CA ALA A 62 10.43 -1.42 3.77
C ALA A 62 11.66 -0.56 3.54
N GLU A 63 12.47 -0.40 4.59
CA GLU A 63 13.84 0.10 4.47
C GLU A 63 14.71 -1.14 4.30
N THR A 64 15.24 -1.31 3.09
CA THR A 64 16.31 -2.27 2.80
C THR A 64 17.59 -1.50 2.59
#